data_AF-A0A4R3TEQ8-F1
#
_entry.id   AF-A0A4R3TEQ8-F1
#
_cell.length_a   1.000
_cell.length_b   1.000
_cell.length_c   1.000
_cell.angle_alpha   90.00
_cell.angle_beta   90.00
_cell.angle_gamma   90.00
#
_symmetry.space_group_name_H-M   'P 1'
#
loop_
_entity.id
_entity.type
_entity.pdbx_description
1 polymer ?
#
loop_
_entity_poly.entity_id
_entity_poly.type
_entity_poly.pdbx_seq_one_letter_code
_entity_poly.pdbx_strand_id
1 'polypeptide(L)'
;MMKLSFKKAEPFWSTLSENSCLSAACAGNQTCGKCRITLVQGAMPITDTEKRLLSKEEIKAGIRLACCHEKAEEDIAISINQETGFRILGSLQKQVFANKTQKGIGIAIDLGTTTVVMAYIDRKTGEVLWEDAFVNPQRSFGADVITRIQYCNEHGVESLQSILLQRMKKSIQTFQSCFQKEISCMYVCGNPAMAHIFQGVDPRKISEYPYTCPITETQILTDNWFQLPMTVPITILPHFSAFVGGDILAGIISLSTRMKEHTMLLDLGTNGELVLCHHGKMYVTSTAAGPAFEGGNMKHGMAATNGAIYQIRYENGWCFNTIGNTKPIGICGSGYMEGIAELLRMKDMDETGYLKQTCQLTANVSIVQEDIRNFQLAKSAIRTGIESLLAICQLTASDIQHVYIAGGFGKALKIQTLITLGILPAAFLGRCSIIGNSALQGTIQIMQTNALSKAETLQKEGVCVELAQQEGFMDTYMEHMWFL
;
A
#
# COMPACT_ATOMS: atom_id res chain seq x y z
N MET A 1 1.93 11.87 27.22
CA MET A 1 2.68 13.10 26.89
C MET A 1 4.11 12.67 26.59
N MET A 2 4.57 12.81 25.35
CA MET A 2 5.92 12.42 24.94
C MET A 2 6.81 13.66 24.97
N LYS A 3 7.98 13.58 25.63
CA LYS A 3 8.98 14.65 25.60
C LYS A 3 10.04 14.29 24.57
N LEU A 4 10.28 15.18 23.62
CA LEU A 4 11.33 15.05 22.61
C LEU A 4 12.33 16.19 22.80
N SER A 5 13.62 15.87 22.62
CA SER A 5 14.69 16.85 22.62
C SER A 5 15.19 17.03 21.20
N PHE A 6 15.18 18.27 20.70
CA PHE A 6 15.64 18.60 19.36
C PHE A 6 17.13 18.92 19.39
N LYS A 7 17.92 18.34 18.49
CA LYS A 7 19.33 18.73 18.34
C LYS A 7 19.42 20.10 17.65
N LYS A 8 20.43 20.87 18.03
CA LYS A 8 20.68 22.24 17.56
C LYS A 8 21.18 22.25 16.10
N ALA A 9 20.33 21.87 15.13
CA ALA A 9 20.47 22.01 13.67
C ALA A 9 19.47 21.15 12.86
N GLU A 10 18.66 20.29 13.50
CA GLU A 10 17.74 19.37 12.80
C GLU A 10 16.37 20.02 12.54
N PRO A 11 15.79 19.92 11.33
CA PRO A 11 14.45 20.45 11.03
C PRO A 11 13.38 19.86 11.94
N PHE A 12 12.41 20.67 12.38
CA PHE A 12 11.38 20.23 13.33
C PHE A 12 10.58 19.01 12.85
N TRP A 13 10.32 18.94 11.54
CA TRP A 13 9.63 17.82 10.93
C TRP A 13 10.44 16.52 10.94
N SER A 14 11.78 16.57 10.87
CA SER A 14 12.61 15.35 10.79
C SER A 14 12.58 14.61 12.12
N THR A 15 12.75 15.32 13.24
CA THR A 15 12.64 14.73 14.59
C THR A 15 11.23 14.19 14.85
N LEU A 16 10.18 14.88 14.43
CA LEU A 16 8.80 14.38 14.56
C LEU A 16 8.58 13.14 13.68
N SER A 17 9.17 13.11 12.49
CA SER A 17 9.08 11.99 11.57
C SER A 17 9.83 10.76 12.07
N GLU A 18 11.07 10.92 12.55
CA GLU A 18 11.88 9.87 13.19
C GLU A 18 11.14 9.22 14.36
N ASN A 19 10.42 10.03 15.14
CA ASN A 19 9.61 9.56 16.27
C ASN A 19 8.20 9.10 15.86
N SER A 20 7.96 8.87 14.56
CA SER A 20 6.68 8.40 14.01
C SER A 20 5.47 9.26 14.42
N CYS A 21 5.69 10.54 14.69
CA CYS A 21 4.64 11.45 15.12
C CYS A 21 3.94 12.11 13.92
N LEU A 22 4.60 12.22 12.77
CA LEU A 22 4.10 12.98 11.63
C LEU A 22 4.60 12.40 10.30
N SER A 23 3.72 12.38 9.29
CA SER A 23 4.05 11.91 7.93
C SER A 23 4.66 13.04 7.08
N ALA A 24 5.86 12.85 6.56
CA ALA A 24 6.56 13.84 5.73
C ALA A 24 6.34 13.61 4.22
N ALA A 25 5.13 13.83 3.72
CA ALA A 25 4.75 13.52 2.34
C ALA A 25 5.55 14.23 1.23
N CYS A 26 6.31 15.28 1.56
CA CYS A 26 7.20 15.98 0.62
C CYS A 26 8.65 16.05 1.13
N ALA A 27 9.02 15.22 2.11
CA ALA A 27 10.35 15.20 2.72
C ALA A 27 10.88 16.59 3.15
N GLY A 28 9.99 17.45 3.65
CA GLY A 28 10.38 18.79 4.12
C GLY A 28 10.46 19.88 3.05
N ASN A 29 10.19 19.59 1.77
CA ASN A 29 10.29 20.55 0.65
C ASN A 29 9.23 21.67 0.66
N GLN A 30 8.37 21.72 1.67
CA GLN A 30 7.36 22.77 1.86
C GLN A 30 6.37 22.95 0.69
N THR A 31 6.05 21.85 -0.02
CA THR A 31 5.16 21.89 -1.20
C THR A 31 3.77 21.31 -0.94
N CYS A 32 3.61 20.36 0.00
CA CYS A 32 2.39 19.55 0.10
C CYS A 32 1.36 20.01 1.16
N GLY A 33 1.75 20.80 2.16
CA GLY A 33 0.84 21.25 3.23
C GLY A 33 0.32 20.15 4.19
N LYS A 34 0.93 18.95 4.15
CA LYS A 34 0.47 17.77 4.92
C LYS A 34 1.15 17.61 6.29
N CYS A 35 2.23 18.35 6.55
CA CYS A 35 3.01 18.27 7.79
C CYS A 35 2.34 19.04 8.96
N ARG A 36 1.04 18.84 9.20
CA ARG A 36 0.21 19.66 10.10
C ARG A 36 0.41 19.32 11.57
N ILE A 37 0.67 20.33 12.38
CA ILE A 37 0.74 20.25 13.85
C ILE A 37 -0.14 21.34 14.46
N THR A 38 -0.66 21.10 15.65
CA THR A 38 -1.40 22.13 16.40
C THR A 38 -0.54 22.61 17.56
N LEU A 39 -0.24 23.90 17.61
CA LEU A 39 0.50 24.51 18.71
C LEU A 39 -0.42 24.66 19.92
N VAL A 40 -0.06 24.01 21.03
CA VAL A 40 -0.80 24.03 22.30
C VAL A 40 -0.18 25.03 23.28
N GLN A 41 1.15 25.15 23.28
CA GLN A 41 1.90 26.07 24.13
C GLN A 41 3.19 26.53 23.44
N GLY A 42 3.56 27.79 23.67
CA GLY A 42 4.73 28.45 23.09
C GLY A 42 4.41 29.24 21.82
N ALA A 43 5.43 29.78 21.17
CA ALA A 43 5.32 30.59 19.97
C ALA A 43 6.02 29.93 18.77
N MET A 44 5.33 29.94 17.63
CA MET A 44 5.92 29.62 16.33
C MET A 44 5.51 30.69 15.32
N PRO A 45 6.48 31.35 14.65
CA PRO A 45 6.20 32.39 13.67
C PRO A 45 5.38 31.83 12.50
N ILE A 46 4.66 32.67 11.77
CA ILE A 46 3.91 32.24 10.58
C ILE A 46 4.78 32.51 9.35
N THR A 47 5.01 31.48 8.55
CA THR A 47 5.80 31.55 7.32
C THR A 47 4.93 31.88 6.09
N ASP A 48 5.55 32.36 5.02
CA ASP A 48 4.82 32.64 3.77
C ASP A 48 4.32 31.36 3.08
N THR A 49 5.04 30.24 3.25
CA THR A 49 4.59 28.94 2.78
C THR A 49 3.31 28.49 3.49
N GLU A 50 3.19 28.72 4.80
CA GLU A 50 1.96 28.43 5.56
C GLU A 50 0.79 29.31 5.11
N LYS A 51 1.01 30.59 4.81
CA LYS A 51 -0.04 31.47 4.26
C LYS A 51 -0.56 30.99 2.90
N ARG A 52 0.27 30.28 2.12
CA ARG A 52 -0.10 29.73 0.82
C ARG A 52 -0.84 28.39 0.94
N LEU A 53 -0.45 27.55 1.91
CA LEU A 53 -0.90 26.16 1.99
C LEU A 53 -1.96 25.90 3.08
N LEU A 54 -2.13 26.82 4.03
CA LEU A 54 -3.14 26.76 5.09
C LEU A 54 -4.17 27.89 4.92
N SER A 55 -5.41 27.62 5.31
CA SER A 55 -6.45 28.64 5.40
C SER A 55 -6.22 29.59 6.58
N LYS A 56 -6.85 30.78 6.52
CA LYS A 56 -6.77 31.78 7.60
C LYS A 56 -7.33 31.24 8.91
N GLU A 57 -8.37 30.41 8.82
CA GLU A 57 -9.03 29.76 9.94
C GLU A 57 -8.11 28.73 10.60
N GLU A 58 -7.39 27.93 9.82
CA GLU A 58 -6.41 26.95 10.32
C GLU A 58 -5.26 27.65 11.04
N ILE A 59 -4.71 28.74 10.47
CA ILE A 59 -3.65 29.53 11.10
C ILE A 59 -4.13 30.13 12.43
N LYS A 60 -5.36 30.64 12.47
CA LYS A 60 -5.99 31.20 13.68
C LYS A 60 -6.26 30.13 14.74
N ALA A 61 -6.55 28.89 14.32
CA ALA A 61 -6.72 27.73 15.20
C ALA A 61 -5.40 27.16 15.74
N GLY A 62 -4.25 27.81 15.45
CA GLY A 62 -2.94 27.37 15.93
C GLY A 62 -2.32 26.25 15.11
N ILE A 63 -2.84 25.95 13.91
CA ILE A 63 -2.25 24.95 13.01
C ILE A 63 -1.01 25.55 12.35
N ARG A 64 0.06 24.77 12.32
CA ARG A 64 1.35 25.08 11.69
C ARG A 64 1.83 23.90 10.84
N LEU A 65 2.76 24.17 9.93
CA LEU A 65 3.41 23.17 9.11
C LEU A 65 4.79 22.86 9.71
N ALA A 66 4.97 21.67 10.31
CA ALA A 66 6.23 21.26 10.94
C ALA A 66 7.46 21.42 10.03
N CYS A 67 7.27 21.29 8.71
CA CYS A 67 8.31 21.40 7.70
C CYS A 67 8.76 22.84 7.38
N CYS A 68 8.01 23.83 7.86
CA CYS A 68 8.34 25.26 7.72
C CYS A 68 9.13 25.81 8.91
N HIS A 69 9.40 24.99 9.93
CA HIS A 69 10.06 25.42 11.16
C HIS A 69 11.32 24.60 11.38
N GLU A 70 12.43 25.30 11.53
CA GLU A 70 13.74 24.67 11.75
C GLU A 70 14.11 24.63 13.24
N LYS A 71 13.48 25.47 14.07
CA LYS A 71 13.85 25.69 15.47
C LYS A 71 12.63 26.07 16.30
N ALA A 72 12.60 25.61 17.55
CA ALA A 72 11.82 26.22 18.60
C ALA A 72 12.78 27.07 19.46
N GLU A 73 12.50 28.37 19.61
CA GLU A 73 13.31 29.26 20.45
C GLU A 73 13.09 29.00 21.95
N GLU A 74 12.00 28.31 22.28
CA GLU A 74 11.55 27.94 23.62
C GLU A 74 10.94 26.53 23.64
N ASP A 75 10.66 26.02 24.83
CA ASP A 75 9.94 24.76 24.99
C ASP A 75 8.50 24.91 24.49
N ILE A 76 8.14 24.16 23.45
CA ILE A 76 6.79 24.16 22.86
C ILE A 76 6.04 22.87 23.17
N ALA A 77 4.73 22.98 23.38
CA ALA A 77 3.84 21.83 23.43
C ALA A 77 3.00 21.80 22.16
N ILE A 78 3.01 20.66 21.48
CA ILE A 78 2.24 20.45 20.25
C ILE A 78 1.30 19.26 20.41
N SER A 79 0.15 19.35 19.77
CA SER A 79 -0.76 18.23 19.57
C SER A 79 -0.65 17.76 18.13
N ILE A 80 -0.53 16.44 17.97
CA ILE A 80 -0.52 15.79 16.67
C ILE A 80 -1.63 14.75 16.69
N ASN A 81 -2.55 14.85 15.74
CA ASN A 81 -3.55 13.83 15.52
C ASN A 81 -2.83 12.60 14.95
N GLN A 82 -2.40 11.70 15.83
CA GLN A 82 -1.90 10.40 15.40
C GLN A 82 -3.06 9.69 14.72
N GLU A 83 -2.87 9.32 13.44
CA GLU A 83 -3.79 8.45 12.71
C GLU A 83 -3.73 7.04 13.32
N THR A 84 -4.38 6.85 14.46
CA THR A 84 -4.63 5.54 15.04
C THR A 84 -5.84 4.94 14.34
N GLY A 85 -5.57 4.13 13.32
CA GLY A 85 -6.59 3.22 12.79
C GLY A 85 -6.58 3.09 11.28
N PHE A 86 -5.54 2.48 10.72
CA PHE A 86 -5.76 1.66 9.54
C PHE A 86 -6.38 0.35 9.99
N ARG A 87 -7.72 0.31 10.07
CA ARG A 87 -8.42 -0.97 10.01
C ARG A 87 -8.42 -1.37 8.55
N ILE A 88 -7.53 -2.30 8.17
CA ILE A 88 -7.77 -3.05 6.94
C ILE A 88 -9.10 -3.76 7.18
N LEU A 89 -10.14 -3.30 6.48
CA LEU A 89 -11.48 -3.87 6.49
C LEU A 89 -11.47 -5.20 5.73
N GLY A 90 -10.79 -6.15 6.35
CA GLY A 90 -10.68 -7.54 5.95
C GLY A 90 -10.41 -8.31 7.22
N SER A 91 -11.40 -8.37 8.11
CA SER A 91 -11.42 -9.37 9.19
C SER A 91 -10.98 -10.69 8.56
N LEU A 92 -9.77 -11.16 8.85
CA LEU A 92 -9.32 -12.48 8.45
C LEU A 92 -10.43 -13.43 8.91
N GLN A 93 -11.23 -13.90 7.96
CA GLN A 93 -12.14 -15.00 8.23
C GLN A 93 -11.27 -16.12 8.80
N LYS A 94 -11.79 -16.85 9.79
CA LYS A 94 -11.20 -18.01 10.44
C LYS A 94 -10.85 -19.12 9.41
N GLN A 95 -9.93 -18.89 8.48
CA GLN A 95 -9.28 -19.93 7.68
C GLN A 95 -8.08 -20.38 8.48
N VAL A 96 -8.37 -21.36 9.33
CA VAL A 96 -7.48 -21.90 10.33
C VAL A 96 -6.62 -22.98 9.66
N PHE A 97 -5.42 -22.60 9.23
CA PHE A 97 -4.35 -23.57 8.97
C PHE A 97 -3.73 -23.93 10.32
N ALA A 98 -4.37 -24.82 11.08
CA ALA A 98 -3.83 -25.30 12.35
C ALA A 98 -2.85 -26.43 12.10
N ASN A 99 -1.63 -26.31 12.63
CA ASN A 99 -0.73 -27.44 12.73
C ASN A 99 -0.49 -27.76 14.21
N LYS A 100 -1.24 -28.75 14.73
CA LYS A 100 -1.22 -29.15 16.16
C LYS A 100 0.17 -29.54 16.68
N THR A 101 1.13 -29.81 15.80
CA THR A 101 2.51 -30.16 16.15
C THR A 101 3.41 -28.95 16.37
N GLN A 102 3.07 -27.79 15.81
CA GLN A 102 3.84 -26.55 15.97
C GLN A 102 3.51 -25.89 17.32
N LYS A 103 4.52 -25.27 17.94
CA LYS A 103 4.42 -24.59 19.24
C LYS A 103 4.88 -23.14 19.11
N GLY A 104 4.45 -22.31 20.07
CA GLY A 104 4.78 -20.89 20.14
C GLY A 104 3.97 -20.02 19.18
N ILE A 105 4.32 -18.74 19.15
CA ILE A 105 3.72 -17.74 18.28
C ILE A 105 4.54 -17.62 17.00
N GLY A 106 3.87 -17.58 15.86
CA GLY A 106 4.44 -17.19 14.59
C GLY A 106 4.01 -15.78 14.26
N ILE A 107 4.89 -14.98 13.67
CA ILE A 107 4.52 -13.65 13.13
C ILE A 107 4.55 -13.72 11.61
N ALA A 108 3.41 -13.47 10.98
CA ALA A 108 3.34 -13.24 9.54
C ALA A 108 3.35 -11.74 9.27
N ILE A 109 4.25 -11.30 8.40
CA ILE A 109 4.50 -9.89 8.10
C ILE A 109 4.27 -9.67 6.60
N ASP A 110 3.32 -8.81 6.28
CA ASP A 110 3.15 -8.23 4.96
C ASP A 110 3.80 -6.85 4.95
N LEU A 111 4.93 -6.74 4.25
CA LEU A 111 5.75 -5.55 4.16
C LEU A 111 5.41 -4.76 2.89
N GLY A 112 4.29 -4.04 2.95
CA GLY A 112 3.87 -3.13 1.89
C GLY A 112 4.61 -1.79 1.89
N THR A 113 4.61 -1.13 0.74
CA THR A 113 5.21 0.20 0.57
C THR A 113 4.48 1.23 1.42
N THR A 114 3.14 1.28 1.39
CA THR A 114 2.34 2.23 2.19
C THR A 114 2.04 1.70 3.59
N THR A 115 1.73 0.42 3.72
CA THR A 115 1.23 -0.20 4.95
C THR A 115 2.01 -1.46 5.25
N VAL A 116 2.36 -1.65 6.53
CA VAL A 116 2.92 -2.90 7.04
C VAL A 116 1.89 -3.54 7.95
N VAL A 117 1.67 -4.84 7.79
CA VAL A 117 0.73 -5.60 8.61
C VAL A 117 1.46 -6.76 9.27
N MET A 118 1.36 -6.84 10.60
CA MET A 118 1.92 -7.92 11.40
C MET A 118 0.78 -8.70 12.06
N ALA A 119 0.62 -9.97 11.69
CA ALA A 119 -0.31 -10.88 12.33
C ALA A 119 0.44 -11.85 13.26
N TYR A 120 -0.08 -12.03 14.47
CA TYR A 120 0.49 -12.87 15.51
C TYR A 120 -0.38 -14.11 15.68
N ILE A 121 0.14 -15.27 15.30
CA ILE A 121 -0.62 -16.50 15.15
C ILE A 121 -0.17 -17.52 16.19
N ASP A 122 -1.13 -18.07 16.93
CA ASP A 122 -0.88 -19.28 17.73
C ASP A 122 -0.70 -20.46 16.78
N ARG A 123 0.53 -20.98 16.69
CA ARG A 123 0.84 -21.99 15.67
C ARG A 123 0.19 -23.35 15.93
N LYS A 124 -0.21 -23.62 17.18
CA LYS A 124 -0.89 -24.85 17.52
C LYS A 124 -2.34 -24.81 17.07
N THR A 125 -3.02 -23.67 17.25
CA THR A 125 -4.44 -23.52 16.93
C THR A 125 -4.71 -22.90 15.57
N GLY A 126 -3.72 -22.25 14.95
CA GLY A 126 -3.87 -21.45 13.74
C GLY A 126 -4.66 -20.15 13.96
N GLU A 127 -4.91 -19.75 15.21
CA GLU A 127 -5.69 -18.57 15.55
C GLU A 127 -4.81 -17.30 15.48
N VAL A 128 -5.30 -16.27 14.80
CA VAL A 128 -4.70 -14.93 14.83
C VAL A 128 -5.10 -14.28 16.16
N LEU A 129 -4.15 -14.18 17.08
CA LEU A 129 -4.35 -13.62 18.43
C LEU A 129 -4.35 -12.09 18.42
N TRP A 130 -3.54 -11.50 17.54
CA TRP A 130 -3.37 -10.06 17.45
C TRP A 130 -2.92 -9.66 16.06
N GLU A 131 -3.26 -8.45 15.66
CA GLU A 131 -2.86 -7.84 14.40
C GLU A 131 -2.50 -6.38 14.66
N ASP A 132 -1.37 -5.94 14.09
CA ASP A 132 -0.95 -4.53 14.07
C ASP A 132 -0.70 -4.11 12.64
N ALA A 133 -1.55 -3.22 12.14
CA ALA A 133 -1.43 -2.60 10.82
C ALA A 133 -1.05 -1.13 10.99
N PHE A 134 0.03 -0.71 10.34
CA PHE A 134 0.55 0.65 10.47
C PHE A 134 1.10 1.20 9.15
N VAL A 135 1.09 2.53 9.03
CA VAL A 135 1.75 3.21 7.91
C VAL A 135 3.24 2.91 7.95
N ASN A 136 3.80 2.47 6.84
CA ASN A 136 5.22 2.17 6.74
C ASN A 136 6.03 3.46 7.05
N PRO A 137 6.85 3.48 8.11
CA PRO A 137 7.55 4.70 8.54
C PRO A 137 8.57 5.20 7.51
N GLN A 138 9.01 4.34 6.59
CA GLN A 138 9.86 4.74 5.46
C GLN A 138 9.19 5.75 4.53
N ARG A 139 7.86 5.90 4.60
CA ARG A 139 7.08 6.88 3.82
C ARG A 139 7.61 8.31 3.97
N SER A 140 8.20 8.64 5.11
CA SER A 140 8.77 9.96 5.34
C SER A 140 10.00 10.29 4.50
N PHE A 141 10.63 9.27 3.91
CA PHE A 141 11.83 9.40 3.09
C PHE A 141 11.57 9.08 1.61
N GLY A 142 10.40 8.55 1.28
CA GLY A 142 9.98 8.27 -0.08
C GLY A 142 8.53 7.77 -0.13
N ALA A 143 7.74 8.37 -1.01
CA ALA A 143 6.32 8.04 -1.16
C ALA A 143 6.09 6.70 -1.84
N ASP A 144 7.05 6.23 -2.64
CA ASP A 144 7.00 5.01 -3.43
C ASP A 144 8.31 4.22 -3.35
N VAL A 145 8.40 3.11 -4.08
CA VAL A 145 9.57 2.23 -4.10
C VAL A 145 10.80 2.94 -4.68
N ILE A 146 10.66 3.63 -5.81
CA ILE A 146 11.80 4.23 -6.53
C ILE A 146 12.45 5.34 -5.72
N THR A 147 11.63 6.22 -5.13
CA THR A 147 12.11 7.31 -4.26
C THR A 147 12.83 6.78 -3.03
N ARG A 148 12.40 5.64 -2.47
CA ARG A 148 13.11 4.98 -1.36
C ARG A 148 14.44 4.36 -1.78
N ILE A 149 14.49 3.73 -2.96
CA ILE A 149 15.75 3.21 -3.49
C ILE A 149 16.73 4.35 -3.73
N GLN A 150 16.27 5.47 -4.31
CA GLN A 150 17.09 6.66 -4.47
C GLN A 150 17.61 7.17 -3.12
N TYR A 151 16.75 7.24 -2.09
CA TYR A 151 17.18 7.63 -0.76
C TYR A 151 18.27 6.70 -0.20
N CYS A 152 18.13 5.37 -0.36
CA CYS A 152 19.16 4.40 0.01
C CYS A 152 20.46 4.61 -0.77
N ASN A 153 20.41 4.96 -2.05
CA ASN A 153 21.60 5.24 -2.85
C ASN A 153 22.39 6.43 -2.32
N GLU A 154 21.70 7.45 -1.83
CA GLU A 154 22.30 8.68 -1.31
C GLU A 154 22.75 8.56 0.15
N HIS A 155 22.02 7.80 0.98
CA HIS A 155 22.18 7.82 2.45
C HIS A 155 22.49 6.45 3.09
N GLY A 156 22.57 5.38 2.30
CA GLY A 156 22.67 4.01 2.80
C GLY A 156 21.32 3.40 3.19
N VAL A 157 21.28 2.06 3.22
CA VAL A 157 20.06 1.28 3.48
C VAL A 157 19.68 1.26 4.97
N GLU A 158 20.66 1.44 5.85
CA GLU A 158 20.55 1.31 7.30
C GLU A 158 19.55 2.30 7.90
N SER A 159 19.45 3.49 7.31
CA SER A 159 18.50 4.54 7.72
C SER A 159 17.04 4.06 7.62
N LEU A 160 16.63 3.56 6.44
CA LEU A 160 15.29 3.05 6.20
C LEU A 160 15.04 1.70 6.88
N GLN A 161 16.07 0.86 7.01
CA GLN A 161 15.99 -0.39 7.74
C GLN A 161 15.71 -0.12 9.22
N SER A 162 16.50 0.75 9.86
CA SER A 162 16.42 1.00 11.30
C SER A 162 15.06 1.55 11.73
N ILE A 163 14.49 2.52 10.99
CA ILE A 163 13.18 3.08 11.33
C ILE A 163 12.05 2.04 11.20
N LEU A 164 12.14 1.15 10.20
CA LEU A 164 11.20 0.05 10.02
C LEU A 164 11.30 -0.96 11.19
N LEU A 165 12.52 -1.41 11.51
CA LEU A 165 12.77 -2.35 12.59
C LEU A 165 12.34 -1.78 13.95
N GLN A 166 12.55 -0.49 14.20
CA GLN A 166 12.08 0.18 15.42
C GLN A 166 10.56 0.13 15.56
N ARG A 167 9.80 0.40 14.48
CA ARG A 167 8.34 0.35 14.53
C ARG A 167 7.81 -1.08 14.70
N MET A 168 8.43 -2.07 14.06
CA MET A 168 8.10 -3.48 14.24
C MET A 168 8.42 -3.96 15.66
N LYS A 169 9.56 -3.54 16.23
CA LYS A 169 9.93 -3.83 17.61
C LYS A 169 8.88 -3.33 18.61
N LYS A 170 8.34 -2.13 18.40
CA LYS A 170 7.24 -1.61 19.22
C LYS A 170 5.98 -2.48 19.15
N SER A 171 5.66 -3.01 17.97
CA SER A 171 4.56 -3.96 17.79
C SER A 171 4.78 -5.22 18.63
N ILE A 172 5.96 -5.83 18.50
CA ILE A 172 6.36 -7.03 19.23
C ILE A 172 6.32 -6.82 20.75
N GLN A 173 6.85 -5.70 21.25
CA GLN A 173 6.82 -5.37 22.67
C GLN A 173 5.39 -5.21 23.19
N THR A 174 4.51 -4.58 22.39
CA THR A 174 3.09 -4.42 22.74
C THR A 174 2.44 -5.79 22.87
N PHE A 175 2.61 -6.67 21.87
CA PHE A 175 2.12 -8.04 21.92
C PHE A 175 2.62 -8.81 23.16
N GLN A 176 3.92 -8.78 23.42
CA GLN A 176 4.52 -9.51 24.54
C GLN A 176 3.96 -9.07 25.89
N SER A 177 3.69 -7.77 26.06
CA SER A 177 3.09 -7.25 27.29
C SER A 177 1.64 -7.70 27.50
N CYS A 178 0.89 -8.00 26.44
CA CYS A 178 -0.49 -8.46 26.52
C CYS A 178 -0.64 -9.98 26.63
N PHE A 179 0.19 -10.77 25.94
CA PHE A 179 -0.06 -12.20 25.75
C PHE A 179 0.90 -13.14 26.48
N GLN A 180 2.07 -12.67 26.96
CA GLN A 180 3.08 -13.50 27.65
C GLN A 180 3.38 -14.84 26.95
N LYS A 181 3.33 -14.87 25.62
CA LYS A 181 3.63 -16.05 24.80
C LYS A 181 4.94 -15.85 24.05
N GLU A 182 5.69 -16.94 23.90
CA GLU A 182 6.98 -16.96 23.22
C GLU A 182 6.81 -16.91 21.69
N ILE A 183 7.62 -16.08 21.03
CA ILE A 183 7.68 -15.99 19.57
C ILE A 183 8.70 -17.01 19.08
N SER A 184 8.29 -17.85 18.14
CA SER A 184 9.04 -19.01 17.64
C SER A 184 9.55 -18.86 16.21
N CYS A 185 8.92 -18.03 15.38
CA CYS A 185 9.35 -17.75 14.01
C CYS A 185 8.69 -16.47 13.47
N MET A 186 9.30 -15.88 12.45
CA MET A 186 8.71 -14.81 11.65
C MET A 186 8.79 -15.15 10.17
N TYR A 187 7.76 -14.83 9.41
CA TYR A 187 7.72 -14.95 7.95
C TYR A 187 7.38 -13.60 7.35
N VAL A 188 8.17 -13.14 6.40
CA VAL A 188 8.07 -11.81 5.79
C VAL A 188 7.83 -11.96 4.29
N CYS A 189 6.74 -11.38 3.81
CA CYS A 189 6.49 -11.16 2.39
C CYS A 189 6.47 -9.66 2.10
N GLY A 190 6.55 -9.31 0.82
CA GLY A 190 6.57 -7.94 0.33
C GLY A 190 7.22 -7.88 -1.04
N ASN A 191 7.12 -6.71 -1.66
CA ASN A 191 7.83 -6.46 -2.91
C ASN A 191 9.36 -6.49 -2.68
N PRO A 192 10.15 -6.73 -3.74
CA PRO A 192 11.58 -6.98 -3.61
C PRO A 192 12.32 -5.82 -2.93
N ALA A 193 12.01 -4.57 -3.29
CA ALA A 193 12.68 -3.42 -2.70
C ALA A 193 12.46 -3.33 -1.18
N MET A 194 11.22 -3.53 -0.73
CA MET A 194 10.92 -3.52 0.71
C MET A 194 11.63 -4.65 1.45
N ALA A 195 11.64 -5.85 0.88
CA ALA A 195 12.34 -7.00 1.44
C ALA A 195 13.86 -6.78 1.51
N HIS A 196 14.47 -6.16 0.51
CA HIS A 196 15.91 -5.84 0.52
C HIS A 196 16.25 -4.80 1.59
N ILE A 197 15.45 -3.73 1.69
CA ILE A 197 15.64 -2.71 2.74
C ILE A 197 15.47 -3.33 4.13
N PHE A 198 14.48 -4.21 4.34
CA PHE A 198 14.30 -4.91 5.61
C PHE A 198 15.53 -5.76 5.99
N GLN A 199 16.14 -6.43 5.00
CA GLN A 199 17.35 -7.24 5.19
C GLN A 199 18.63 -6.40 5.36
N GLY A 200 18.59 -5.09 5.08
CA GLY A 200 19.79 -4.24 5.07
C GLY A 200 20.66 -4.50 3.83
N VAL A 201 20.05 -4.96 2.74
CA VAL A 201 20.72 -5.20 1.45
C VAL A 201 20.44 -4.02 0.52
N ASP A 202 21.47 -3.52 -0.15
CA ASP A 202 21.35 -2.39 -1.09
C ASP A 202 20.36 -2.73 -2.23
N PRO A 203 19.22 -2.01 -2.34
CA PRO A 203 18.20 -2.28 -3.35
C PRO A 203 18.49 -1.64 -4.71
N ARG A 204 19.62 -0.92 -4.89
CA ARG A 204 19.94 -0.12 -6.08
C ARG A 204 19.67 -0.81 -7.43
N LYS A 205 20.08 -2.06 -7.54
CA LYS A 205 19.97 -2.84 -8.79
C LYS A 205 18.54 -3.11 -9.22
N ILE A 206 17.56 -2.95 -8.33
CA ILE A 206 16.13 -3.10 -8.63
C ILE A 206 15.63 -1.94 -9.51
N SER A 207 16.18 -0.72 -9.32
CA SER A 207 15.76 0.48 -10.06
C SER A 207 16.69 0.87 -11.21
N GLU A 208 17.85 0.21 -11.35
CA GLU A 208 18.84 0.51 -12.39
C GLU A 208 18.81 -0.57 -13.47
N TYR A 209 18.77 -0.17 -14.74
CA TYR A 209 18.90 -1.10 -15.87
C TYR A 209 20.16 -1.97 -15.70
N PRO A 210 20.06 -3.32 -15.77
CA PRO A 210 18.97 -4.11 -16.36
C PRO A 210 17.91 -4.61 -15.36
N TYR A 211 17.63 -3.86 -14.30
CA TYR A 211 16.56 -4.10 -13.30
C TYR A 211 16.63 -5.48 -12.66
N THR A 212 17.80 -5.82 -12.10
CA THR A 212 18.04 -7.14 -11.51
C THR A 212 17.70 -7.16 -10.03
N CYS A 213 17.12 -8.26 -9.56
CA CYS A 213 16.87 -8.49 -8.14
C CYS A 213 18.11 -9.16 -7.50
N PRO A 214 18.81 -8.49 -6.54
CA PRO A 214 20.02 -9.05 -5.93
C PRO A 214 19.82 -10.41 -5.25
N ILE A 215 18.67 -10.60 -4.61
CA ILE A 215 18.30 -11.82 -3.90
C ILE A 215 16.90 -12.22 -4.35
N THR A 216 16.76 -13.39 -4.96
CA THR A 216 15.46 -13.93 -5.38
C THR A 216 15.03 -15.12 -4.54
N GLU A 217 15.98 -15.82 -3.94
CA GLU A 217 15.77 -17.04 -3.18
C GLU A 217 15.36 -16.73 -1.74
N THR A 218 14.69 -17.70 -1.11
CA THR A 218 14.32 -17.64 0.30
C THR A 218 15.55 -17.40 1.18
N GLN A 219 15.45 -16.43 2.08
CA GLN A 219 16.48 -16.16 3.09
C GLN A 219 15.95 -16.52 4.47
N ILE A 220 16.82 -17.11 5.30
CA ILE A 220 16.53 -17.37 6.71
C ILE A 220 17.56 -16.59 7.52
N LEU A 221 17.10 -15.54 8.17
CA LEU A 221 17.92 -14.70 9.03
C LEU A 221 17.77 -15.12 10.50
N THR A 222 18.82 -14.89 11.27
CA THR A 222 18.86 -15.16 12.72
C THR A 222 19.24 -13.93 13.54
N ASP A 223 19.21 -12.75 12.91
CA ASP A 223 19.55 -11.48 13.52
C ASP A 223 18.68 -11.18 14.74
N ASN A 224 19.31 -10.67 15.80
CA ASN A 224 18.62 -10.32 17.04
C ASN A 224 18.11 -8.87 17.04
N TRP A 225 17.57 -8.38 15.92
CA TRP A 225 17.08 -6.99 15.78
C TRP A 225 16.01 -6.64 16.80
N PHE A 226 15.16 -7.61 17.15
CA PHE A 226 14.05 -7.43 18.07
C PHE A 226 14.40 -7.72 19.53
N GLN A 227 15.64 -8.12 19.83
CA GLN A 227 16.13 -8.43 21.17
C GLN A 227 15.24 -9.47 21.90
N LEU A 228 14.90 -10.55 21.19
CA LEU A 228 14.07 -11.62 21.74
C LEU A 228 14.92 -12.52 22.65
N PRO A 229 14.31 -13.17 23.67
CA PRO A 229 15.04 -14.02 24.62
C PRO A 229 15.74 -15.22 23.97
N MET A 230 15.24 -15.68 22.83
CA MET A 230 15.80 -16.78 22.06
C MET A 230 15.98 -16.36 20.60
N THR A 231 16.88 -17.05 19.89
CA THR A 231 17.06 -16.88 18.46
C THR A 231 15.80 -17.29 17.72
N VAL A 232 15.18 -16.34 17.03
CA VAL A 232 13.97 -16.56 16.24
C VAL A 232 14.34 -16.49 14.75
N PRO A 233 14.07 -17.55 13.96
CA PRO A 233 14.30 -17.50 12.52
C PRO A 233 13.31 -16.55 11.85
N ILE A 234 13.84 -15.68 10.99
CA ILE A 234 13.08 -14.75 10.15
C ILE A 234 13.21 -15.23 8.71
N THR A 235 12.13 -15.80 8.17
CA THR A 235 12.07 -16.31 6.79
C THR A 235 11.57 -15.22 5.86
N ILE A 236 12.38 -14.82 4.89
CA ILE A 236 11.98 -13.90 3.82
C ILE A 236 11.53 -14.73 2.62
N LEU A 237 10.30 -14.49 2.16
CA LEU A 237 9.76 -15.21 1.00
C LEU A 237 10.52 -14.84 -0.29
N PRO A 238 10.67 -15.79 -1.22
CA PRO A 238 11.40 -15.56 -2.46
C PRO A 238 10.62 -14.63 -3.41
N HIS A 239 11.32 -14.10 -4.42
CA HIS A 239 10.81 -13.12 -5.37
C HIS A 239 10.90 -13.67 -6.80
N PHE A 240 9.91 -13.38 -7.64
CA PHE A 240 9.96 -13.77 -9.06
C PHE A 240 10.96 -12.92 -9.84
N SER A 241 11.02 -11.62 -9.56
CA SER A 241 11.87 -10.66 -10.27
C SER A 241 12.15 -9.42 -9.41
N ALA A 242 12.67 -8.36 -10.01
CA ALA A 242 12.90 -7.07 -9.33
C ALA A 242 11.59 -6.32 -9.01
N PHE A 243 10.50 -6.61 -9.74
CA PHE A 243 9.22 -5.91 -9.59
C PHE A 243 8.06 -6.78 -9.10
N VAL A 244 8.24 -8.11 -9.07
CA VAL A 244 7.22 -9.04 -8.56
C VAL A 244 7.81 -9.82 -7.39
N GLY A 245 7.26 -9.57 -6.20
CA GLY A 245 7.83 -10.01 -4.93
C GLY A 245 7.19 -11.25 -4.32
N GLY A 246 7.53 -11.44 -3.04
CA GLY A 246 7.05 -12.56 -2.24
C GLY A 246 5.62 -12.35 -1.74
N ASP A 247 5.12 -11.11 -1.77
CA ASP A 247 3.71 -10.75 -1.57
C ASP A 247 2.80 -11.42 -2.60
N ILE A 248 3.14 -11.35 -3.88
CA ILE A 248 2.37 -11.99 -4.95
C ILE A 248 2.48 -13.50 -4.89
N LEU A 249 3.68 -14.02 -4.61
CA LEU A 249 3.87 -15.45 -4.39
C LEU A 249 3.00 -15.97 -3.23
N ALA A 250 2.98 -15.26 -2.11
CA ALA A 250 2.10 -15.55 -0.99
C ALA A 250 0.62 -15.47 -1.43
N GLY A 251 0.25 -14.45 -2.21
CA GLY A 251 -1.08 -14.33 -2.79
C GLY A 251 -1.52 -15.55 -3.60
N ILE A 252 -0.65 -16.08 -4.47
CA ILE A 252 -0.88 -17.31 -5.24
C ILE A 252 -1.08 -18.51 -4.28
N ILE A 253 -0.23 -18.65 -3.26
CA ILE A 253 -0.35 -19.74 -2.27
C ILE A 253 -1.68 -19.65 -1.51
N SER A 254 -2.13 -18.46 -1.13
CA SER A 254 -3.39 -18.23 -0.40
C SER A 254 -4.62 -18.78 -1.16
N LEU A 255 -4.56 -18.77 -2.50
CA LEU A 255 -5.61 -19.31 -3.36
C LEU A 255 -5.52 -20.84 -3.47
N SER A 256 -4.34 -21.43 -3.30
CA SER A 256 -4.14 -22.89 -3.29
C SER A 256 -4.78 -23.58 -4.50
N THR A 257 -5.77 -24.45 -4.30
CA THR A 257 -6.47 -25.19 -5.37
C THR A 257 -7.44 -24.33 -6.18
N ARG A 258 -7.63 -23.05 -5.80
CA ARG A 258 -8.47 -22.10 -6.54
C ARG A 258 -7.73 -21.42 -7.68
N MET A 259 -6.40 -21.37 -7.64
CA MET A 259 -5.59 -20.90 -8.75
C MET A 259 -5.48 -22.03 -9.78
N LYS A 260 -6.43 -22.05 -10.73
CA LYS A 260 -6.57 -23.06 -11.79
C LYS A 260 -6.33 -22.42 -13.15
N GLU A 261 -6.39 -23.26 -14.19
CA GLU A 261 -6.32 -22.84 -15.58
C GLU A 261 -7.28 -21.68 -15.88
N HIS A 262 -6.74 -20.62 -16.49
CA HIS A 262 -7.45 -19.39 -16.85
C HIS A 262 -8.05 -18.65 -15.64
N THR A 263 -7.42 -18.78 -14.47
CA THR A 263 -7.69 -17.93 -13.30
C THR A 263 -6.69 -16.79 -13.25
N MET A 264 -7.16 -15.59 -12.90
CA MET A 264 -6.30 -14.44 -12.61
C MET A 264 -6.29 -14.07 -11.13
N LEU A 265 -5.17 -13.55 -10.66
CA LEU A 265 -5.04 -12.81 -9.41
C LEU A 265 -4.53 -11.40 -9.72
N LEU A 266 -5.26 -10.40 -9.26
CA LEU A 266 -4.90 -8.99 -9.41
C LEU A 266 -4.70 -8.43 -8.01
N ASP A 267 -3.48 -8.09 -7.66
CA ASP A 267 -3.21 -7.30 -6.47
C ASP A 267 -3.19 -5.83 -6.87
N LEU A 268 -4.20 -5.11 -6.41
CA LEU A 268 -4.32 -3.70 -6.69
C LEU A 268 -3.77 -2.95 -5.46
N GLY A 269 -2.64 -2.30 -5.64
CA GLY A 269 -2.02 -1.44 -4.64
C GLY A 269 -1.34 -0.25 -5.29
N THR A 270 -0.24 0.21 -4.70
CA THR A 270 0.62 1.25 -5.26
C THR A 270 1.21 0.80 -6.60
N ASN A 271 1.50 -0.49 -6.70
CA ASN A 271 1.74 -1.19 -7.93
C ASN A 271 0.50 -2.00 -8.30
N GLY A 272 0.37 -2.34 -9.57
CA GLY A 272 -0.62 -3.29 -10.03
C GLY A 272 0.03 -4.59 -10.43
N GLU A 273 0.11 -5.53 -9.51
CA GLU A 273 0.64 -6.86 -9.79
C GLU A 273 -0.45 -7.81 -10.27
N LEU A 274 -0.14 -8.56 -11.33
CA LEU A 274 -1.09 -9.42 -12.02
C LEU A 274 -0.50 -10.81 -12.18
N VAL A 275 -1.33 -11.83 -12.01
CA VAL A 275 -0.99 -13.23 -12.24
C VAL A 275 -2.06 -13.86 -13.11
N LEU A 276 -1.64 -14.63 -14.11
CA LEU A 276 -2.50 -15.49 -14.91
C LEU A 276 -1.98 -16.93 -14.85
N CYS A 277 -2.83 -17.88 -14.48
CA CYS A 277 -2.50 -19.30 -14.57
C CYS A 277 -2.88 -19.84 -15.95
N HIS A 278 -1.89 -20.33 -16.69
CA HIS A 278 -2.07 -20.92 -18.01
C HIS A 278 -1.12 -22.10 -18.25
N HIS A 279 -1.66 -23.21 -18.74
CA HIS A 279 -1.04 -24.51 -18.88
C HIS A 279 -0.22 -24.93 -17.65
N GLY A 280 -0.81 -24.72 -16.46
CA GLY A 280 -0.17 -25.04 -15.17
C GLY A 280 0.99 -24.12 -14.76
N LYS A 281 1.35 -23.10 -15.56
CA LYS A 281 2.35 -22.08 -15.22
C LYS A 281 1.69 -20.81 -14.69
N MET A 282 2.43 -20.04 -13.90
CA MET A 282 2.02 -18.72 -13.42
C MET A 282 2.75 -17.65 -14.21
N TYR A 283 2.02 -16.90 -15.03
CA TYR A 283 2.51 -15.72 -15.72
C TYR A 283 2.30 -14.52 -14.81
N VAL A 284 3.38 -13.89 -14.37
CA VAL A 284 3.35 -12.80 -13.39
C VAL A 284 3.89 -11.52 -14.00
N THR A 285 3.29 -10.39 -13.64
CA THR A 285 3.81 -9.08 -14.03
C THR A 285 3.46 -8.01 -12.99
N SER A 286 4.10 -6.85 -13.11
CA SER A 286 3.82 -5.67 -12.31
C SER A 286 3.67 -4.46 -13.22
N THR A 287 2.71 -3.61 -12.89
CA THR A 287 2.39 -2.38 -13.62
C THR A 287 2.61 -1.19 -12.71
N ALA A 288 3.18 -0.11 -13.26
CA ALA A 288 3.34 1.16 -12.55
C ALA A 288 2.03 1.96 -12.52
N ALA A 289 1.02 1.43 -11.83
CA ALA A 289 -0.28 2.11 -11.69
C ALA A 289 -0.16 3.40 -10.83
N GLY A 290 0.76 3.41 -9.87
CA GLY A 290 0.91 4.51 -8.93
C GLY A 290 -0.19 4.53 -7.86
N PRO A 291 -0.08 5.40 -6.85
CA PRO A 291 -0.93 5.34 -5.67
C PRO A 291 -2.31 5.98 -5.87
N ALA A 292 -2.71 6.29 -7.11
CA ALA A 292 -3.97 6.97 -7.44
C ALA A 292 -5.18 6.25 -6.82
N PHE A 293 -5.19 4.92 -6.91
CA PHE A 293 -6.23 4.10 -6.34
C PHE A 293 -6.20 4.06 -4.80
N GLU A 294 -5.09 4.41 -4.15
CA GLU A 294 -5.03 4.56 -2.69
C GLU A 294 -5.39 6.00 -2.23
N GLY A 295 -5.75 6.89 -3.16
CA GLY A 295 -5.92 8.32 -2.91
C GLY A 295 -4.58 9.07 -2.85
N GLY A 296 -3.48 8.47 -3.28
CA GLY A 296 -2.20 9.15 -3.46
C GLY A 296 -2.17 9.98 -4.74
N ASN A 297 -1.36 11.05 -4.76
CA ASN A 297 -1.25 11.99 -5.88
C ASN A 297 -2.58 12.58 -6.39
N MET A 298 -3.62 12.60 -5.54
CA MET A 298 -4.86 13.33 -5.81
C MET A 298 -4.94 14.57 -4.91
N LYS A 299 -5.57 15.63 -5.40
CA LYS A 299 -5.64 16.96 -4.76
C LYS A 299 -6.18 16.89 -3.34
N HIS A 300 -7.32 16.23 -3.15
CA HIS A 300 -7.93 15.98 -1.84
C HIS A 300 -7.84 14.51 -1.46
N GLY A 301 -6.88 13.79 -2.05
CA GLY A 301 -6.67 12.38 -1.80
C GLY A 301 -6.05 12.08 -0.45
N MET A 302 -6.62 11.08 0.21
CA MET A 302 -6.15 10.57 1.49
C MET A 302 -6.40 9.07 1.59
N ALA A 303 -5.75 8.44 2.56
CA ALA A 303 -6.00 7.04 2.85
C ALA A 303 -7.40 6.81 3.45
N ALA A 304 -7.83 5.56 3.51
CA ALA A 304 -9.11 5.15 4.06
C ALA A 304 -9.14 5.23 5.61
N THR A 305 -9.10 6.44 6.14
CA THR A 305 -9.14 6.76 7.58
C THR A 305 -10.32 7.67 7.92
N ASN A 306 -10.56 7.93 9.21
CA ASN A 306 -11.69 8.75 9.65
C ASN A 306 -11.78 10.09 8.91
N GLY A 307 -12.96 10.41 8.37
CA GLY A 307 -13.21 11.61 7.59
C GLY A 307 -12.90 11.48 6.09
N ALA A 308 -12.36 10.36 5.63
CA ALA A 308 -12.23 10.07 4.21
C ALA A 308 -13.60 9.71 3.61
N ILE A 309 -13.96 10.38 2.50
CA ILE A 309 -15.11 10.01 1.68
C ILE A 309 -14.78 8.71 0.94
N TYR A 310 -15.54 7.65 1.20
CA TYR A 310 -15.33 6.32 0.61
C TYR A 310 -16.41 5.88 -0.36
N GLN A 311 -17.55 6.58 -0.36
CA GLN A 311 -18.70 6.29 -1.19
C GLN A 311 -19.27 7.61 -1.71
N ILE A 312 -19.53 7.70 -3.02
CA ILE A 312 -20.07 8.91 -3.67
C ILE A 312 -21.19 8.49 -4.63
N ARG A 313 -22.32 9.17 -4.56
CA ARG A 313 -23.43 9.02 -5.50
C ARG A 313 -24.01 10.37 -5.86
N TYR A 314 -24.70 10.43 -7.00
CA TYR A 314 -25.49 11.58 -7.37
C TYR A 314 -26.98 11.24 -7.38
N GLU A 315 -27.71 11.78 -6.41
CA GLU A 315 -29.16 11.59 -6.19
C GLU A 315 -29.80 12.97 -5.91
N ASN A 316 -30.18 13.71 -6.97
CA ASN A 316 -30.63 15.11 -6.87
C ASN A 316 -29.61 16.05 -6.19
N GLY A 317 -28.33 15.71 -6.30
CA GLY A 317 -27.21 16.35 -5.61
C GLY A 317 -26.14 15.32 -5.23
N TRP A 318 -24.97 15.80 -4.81
CA TRP A 318 -23.89 14.93 -4.35
C TRP A 318 -24.21 14.37 -2.96
N CYS A 319 -24.22 13.04 -2.86
CA CYS A 319 -24.37 12.30 -1.62
C CYS A 319 -23.12 11.46 -1.38
N PHE A 320 -22.63 11.40 -0.15
CA PHE A 320 -21.42 10.65 0.17
C PHE A 320 -21.40 10.16 1.62
N ASN A 321 -20.65 9.09 1.86
CA ASN A 321 -20.39 8.56 3.20
C ASN A 321 -18.91 8.70 3.57
N THR A 322 -18.64 8.99 4.84
CA THR A 322 -17.29 9.10 5.39
C THR A 322 -16.97 7.96 6.34
N ILE A 323 -15.71 7.56 6.38
CA ILE A 323 -15.23 6.60 7.38
C ILE A 323 -15.33 7.26 8.76
N GLY A 324 -15.89 6.53 9.73
CA GLY A 324 -16.11 7.06 11.08
C GLY A 324 -17.28 8.03 11.21
N ASN A 325 -18.07 8.26 10.16
CA ASN A 325 -19.20 9.20 10.13
C ASN A 325 -18.83 10.61 10.63
N THR A 326 -17.61 11.06 10.33
CA THR A 326 -17.10 12.39 10.70
C THR A 326 -17.14 13.35 9.51
N LYS A 327 -16.86 14.64 9.76
CA LYS A 327 -16.81 15.66 8.71
C LYS A 327 -15.80 15.26 7.62
N PRO A 328 -16.14 15.37 6.32
CA PRO A 328 -15.23 15.02 5.25
C PRO A 328 -14.02 15.95 5.22
N ILE A 329 -12.82 15.36 5.15
CA ILE A 329 -11.55 16.08 5.05
C ILE A 329 -10.74 15.69 3.80
N GLY A 330 -11.21 14.70 3.06
CA GLY A 330 -10.61 14.22 1.81
C GLY A 330 -11.39 13.04 1.24
N ILE A 331 -10.85 12.45 0.17
CA ILE A 331 -11.46 11.35 -0.59
C ILE A 331 -10.46 10.19 -0.62
N CYS A 332 -10.89 8.98 -0.27
CA CYS A 332 -10.07 7.79 -0.44
C CYS A 332 -10.31 7.14 -1.80
N GLY A 333 -9.49 6.14 -2.14
CA GLY A 333 -9.53 5.40 -3.39
C GLY A 333 -10.92 5.03 -3.91
N SER A 334 -11.71 4.33 -3.09
CA SER A 334 -13.06 3.92 -3.44
C SER A 334 -14.00 5.11 -3.68
N GLY A 335 -13.81 6.22 -2.94
CA GLY A 335 -14.55 7.46 -3.15
C GLY A 335 -14.24 8.08 -4.50
N TYR A 336 -12.97 8.15 -4.89
CA TYR A 336 -12.58 8.61 -6.22
C TYR A 336 -13.15 7.71 -7.33
N MET A 337 -13.07 6.39 -7.19
CA MET A 337 -13.63 5.46 -8.18
C MET A 337 -15.14 5.68 -8.36
N GLU A 338 -15.91 5.74 -7.27
CA GLU A 338 -17.35 5.98 -7.38
C GLU A 338 -17.67 7.38 -7.91
N GLY A 339 -16.96 8.41 -7.45
CA GLY A 339 -17.15 9.79 -7.92
C GLY A 339 -16.88 9.95 -9.42
N ILE A 340 -15.80 9.36 -9.91
CA ILE A 340 -15.45 9.37 -11.35
C ILE A 340 -16.48 8.59 -12.17
N ALA A 341 -16.94 7.44 -11.67
CA ALA A 341 -17.99 6.66 -12.33
C ALA A 341 -19.31 7.44 -12.42
N GLU A 342 -19.69 8.18 -11.37
CA GLU A 342 -20.86 9.05 -11.40
C GLU A 342 -20.70 10.23 -12.36
N LEU A 343 -19.51 10.84 -12.43
CA LEU A 343 -19.22 11.91 -13.39
C LEU A 343 -19.35 11.46 -14.85
N LEU A 344 -18.88 10.24 -15.17
CA LEU A 344 -19.11 9.62 -16.48
C LEU A 344 -20.59 9.37 -16.73
N ARG A 345 -21.28 8.76 -15.76
CA ARG A 345 -22.70 8.42 -15.87
C ARG A 345 -23.57 9.64 -16.15
N MET A 346 -23.23 10.78 -15.54
CA MET A 346 -23.94 12.05 -15.74
C MET A 346 -23.49 12.82 -16.98
N LYS A 347 -22.43 12.37 -17.66
CA LYS A 347 -21.78 13.08 -18.77
C LYS A 347 -21.24 14.46 -18.38
N ASP A 348 -20.92 14.65 -17.10
CA ASP A 348 -20.14 15.81 -16.62
C ASP A 348 -18.64 15.62 -16.84
N MET A 349 -18.26 14.36 -17.07
CA MET A 349 -16.99 13.96 -17.66
C MET A 349 -17.25 13.13 -18.92
N ASP A 350 -16.48 13.36 -19.98
CA ASP A 350 -16.54 12.54 -21.19
C ASP A 350 -15.57 11.34 -21.14
N GLU A 351 -15.61 10.49 -22.16
CA GLU A 351 -14.79 9.29 -22.28
C GLU A 351 -13.28 9.57 -22.33
N THR A 352 -12.87 10.78 -22.73
CA THR A 352 -11.46 11.20 -22.75
C THR A 352 -10.95 11.59 -21.35
N GLY A 353 -11.86 11.64 -20.36
CA GLY A 353 -11.61 12.14 -19.03
C GLY A 353 -11.66 13.66 -18.92
N TYR A 354 -12.18 14.37 -19.92
CA TYR A 354 -12.35 15.82 -19.81
C TYR A 354 -13.52 16.13 -18.89
N LEU A 355 -13.23 16.89 -17.84
CA LEU A 355 -14.19 17.31 -16.83
C LEU A 355 -14.70 18.70 -17.17
N LYS A 356 -16.02 18.84 -17.42
CA LYS A 356 -16.64 20.13 -17.79
C LYS A 356 -16.41 21.21 -16.73
N GLN A 357 -16.47 20.84 -15.46
CA GLN A 357 -16.24 21.71 -14.32
C GLN A 357 -15.78 20.90 -13.11
N THR A 358 -15.02 21.54 -12.21
CA THR A 358 -14.62 20.92 -10.93
C THR A 358 -15.84 20.38 -10.19
N CYS A 359 -15.78 19.11 -9.80
CA CYS A 359 -16.83 18.48 -9.01
C CYS A 359 -16.66 18.84 -7.54
N GLN A 360 -17.46 19.79 -7.07
CA GLN A 360 -17.45 20.24 -5.69
C GLN A 360 -18.37 19.35 -4.83
N LEU A 361 -17.79 18.55 -3.93
CA LEU A 361 -18.54 17.68 -3.01
C LEU A 361 -18.92 18.41 -1.72
N THR A 362 -18.00 19.20 -1.18
CA THR A 362 -18.21 20.11 -0.04
C THR A 362 -17.45 21.39 -0.24
N ALA A 363 -17.55 22.39 0.65
CA ALA A 363 -16.74 23.61 0.55
C ALA A 363 -15.21 23.36 0.44
N ASN A 364 -14.70 22.26 1.01
CA ASN A 364 -13.26 22.00 1.12
C ASN A 364 -12.80 20.73 0.40
N VAL A 365 -13.70 19.99 -0.24
CA VAL A 365 -13.39 18.71 -0.89
C VAL A 365 -13.99 18.68 -2.28
N SER A 366 -13.14 18.46 -3.27
CA SER A 366 -13.53 18.40 -4.69
C SER A 366 -12.68 17.40 -5.48
N ILE A 367 -13.25 16.92 -6.59
CA ILE A 367 -12.54 16.16 -7.63
C ILE A 367 -12.21 17.13 -8.76
N VAL A 368 -10.93 17.23 -9.12
CA VAL A 368 -10.43 18.13 -10.17
C VAL A 368 -9.95 17.37 -11.40
N GLN A 369 -9.77 18.08 -12.52
CA GLN A 369 -9.28 17.50 -13.79
C GLN A 369 -7.95 16.74 -13.62
N GLU A 370 -7.04 17.24 -12.78
CA GLU A 370 -5.76 16.58 -12.50
C GLU A 370 -5.93 15.22 -11.83
N ASP A 371 -6.90 15.08 -10.93
CA ASP A 371 -7.24 13.80 -10.29
C ASP A 371 -7.67 12.78 -11.35
N ILE A 372 -8.46 13.22 -12.35
CA ILE A 372 -8.88 12.36 -13.46
C ILE A 372 -7.67 11.88 -14.28
N ARG A 373 -6.72 12.78 -14.59
CA ARG A 373 -5.51 12.42 -15.34
C ARG A 373 -4.67 11.40 -14.59
N ASN A 374 -4.47 11.59 -13.29
CA ASN A 374 -3.74 10.63 -12.47
C ASN A 374 -4.47 9.28 -12.37
N PHE A 375 -5.79 9.30 -12.31
CA PHE A 375 -6.60 8.07 -12.35
C PHE A 375 -6.50 7.34 -13.70
N GLN A 376 -6.47 8.06 -14.82
CA GLN A 376 -6.31 7.48 -16.16
C GLN A 376 -4.98 6.75 -16.33
N LEU A 377 -3.90 7.32 -15.80
CA LEU A 377 -2.58 6.68 -15.84
C LEU A 377 -2.61 5.34 -15.08
N ALA A 378 -3.23 5.34 -13.90
CA ALA A 378 -3.34 4.15 -13.06
C ALA A 378 -4.22 3.07 -13.69
N LYS A 379 -5.42 3.44 -14.17
CA LYS A 379 -6.34 2.49 -14.80
C LYS A 379 -5.76 1.87 -16.06
N SER A 380 -5.07 2.67 -16.87
CA SER A 380 -4.51 2.19 -18.11
C SER A 380 -3.36 1.21 -17.86
N ALA A 381 -2.54 1.46 -16.84
CA ALA A 381 -1.47 0.55 -16.44
C ALA A 381 -2.02 -0.86 -16.12
N ILE A 382 -3.05 -0.93 -15.28
CA ILE A 382 -3.71 -2.19 -14.92
C ILE A 382 -4.30 -2.87 -16.15
N ARG A 383 -5.08 -2.12 -16.95
CA ARG A 383 -5.79 -2.70 -18.09
C ARG A 383 -4.81 -3.25 -19.12
N THR A 384 -3.76 -2.50 -19.41
CA THR A 384 -2.69 -2.91 -20.33
C THR A 384 -1.97 -4.15 -19.83
N GLY A 385 -1.69 -4.25 -18.52
CA GLY A 385 -1.12 -5.46 -17.94
C GLY A 385 -2.03 -6.69 -18.11
N ILE A 386 -3.34 -6.53 -17.95
CA ILE A 386 -4.32 -7.61 -18.19
C ILE A 386 -4.25 -8.04 -19.66
N GLU A 387 -4.39 -7.10 -20.59
CA GLU A 387 -4.39 -7.40 -22.04
C GLU A 387 -3.06 -8.03 -22.49
N SER A 388 -1.93 -7.59 -21.92
CA SER A 388 -0.61 -8.16 -22.24
C SER A 388 -0.51 -9.62 -21.81
N LEU A 389 -0.96 -9.96 -20.60
CA LEU A 389 -0.95 -11.36 -20.13
C LEU A 389 -1.88 -12.23 -20.98
N LEU A 390 -3.05 -11.71 -21.36
CA LEU A 390 -3.98 -12.40 -22.25
C LEU A 390 -3.36 -12.65 -23.63
N ALA A 391 -2.75 -11.63 -24.23
CA ALA A 391 -2.11 -11.73 -25.54
C ALA A 391 -0.96 -12.75 -25.54
N ILE A 392 -0.09 -12.73 -24.52
CA ILE A 392 1.01 -13.70 -24.36
C ILE A 392 0.49 -15.14 -24.27
N CYS A 393 -0.63 -15.34 -23.58
CA CYS A 393 -1.27 -16.64 -23.45
C CYS A 393 -2.20 -16.98 -24.63
N GLN A 394 -2.32 -16.09 -25.63
CA GLN A 394 -3.25 -16.23 -26.76
C GLN A 394 -4.71 -16.44 -26.32
N LEU A 395 -5.09 -15.76 -25.24
CA LEU A 395 -6.43 -15.78 -24.66
C LEU A 395 -7.14 -14.44 -24.91
N THR A 396 -8.45 -14.49 -24.84
CA THR A 396 -9.31 -13.29 -24.74
C THR A 396 -9.85 -13.16 -23.32
N ALA A 397 -10.35 -11.97 -22.96
CA ALA A 397 -10.97 -11.76 -21.66
C ALA A 397 -12.17 -12.70 -21.41
N SER A 398 -12.81 -13.23 -22.46
CA SER A 398 -13.91 -14.19 -22.34
C SER A 398 -13.47 -15.59 -21.94
N ASP A 399 -12.19 -15.94 -22.14
CA ASP A 399 -11.62 -17.26 -21.79
C ASP A 399 -11.29 -17.37 -20.31
N ILE A 400 -11.17 -16.22 -19.62
CA ILE A 400 -10.89 -16.16 -18.19
C ILE A 400 -12.08 -16.68 -17.40
N GLN A 401 -11.83 -17.72 -16.61
CA GLN A 401 -12.85 -18.40 -15.82
C GLN A 401 -13.16 -17.66 -14.54
N HIS A 402 -12.12 -17.15 -13.86
CA HIS A 402 -12.28 -16.47 -12.58
C HIS A 402 -11.17 -15.44 -12.34
N VAL A 403 -11.53 -14.38 -11.62
CA VAL A 403 -10.65 -13.27 -11.31
C VAL A 403 -10.69 -12.99 -9.81
N TYR A 404 -9.56 -13.18 -9.14
CA TYR A 404 -9.40 -12.82 -7.74
C TYR A 404 -8.78 -11.43 -7.62
N ILE A 405 -9.40 -10.55 -6.84
CA ILE A 405 -8.93 -9.18 -6.63
C ILE A 405 -8.49 -9.04 -5.17
N ALA A 406 -7.21 -8.80 -4.98
CA ALA A 406 -6.58 -8.49 -3.72
C ALA A 406 -6.32 -6.98 -3.58
N GLY A 407 -5.90 -6.56 -2.39
CA GLY A 407 -5.47 -5.20 -2.11
C GLY A 407 -6.31 -4.45 -1.08
N GLY A 408 -5.91 -3.20 -0.82
CA GLY A 408 -6.39 -2.38 0.31
C GLY A 408 -7.78 -1.74 0.16
N PHE A 409 -8.48 -1.96 -0.95
CA PHE A 409 -9.76 -1.29 -1.27
C PHE A 409 -10.94 -1.64 -0.35
N GLY A 410 -10.78 -2.67 0.47
CA GLY A 410 -11.81 -3.15 1.39
C GLY A 410 -13.05 -3.72 0.69
N LYS A 411 -14.07 -4.07 1.47
CA LYS A 411 -15.34 -4.66 0.98
C LYS A 411 -16.23 -3.69 0.18
N ALA A 412 -15.86 -2.41 0.09
CA ALA A 412 -16.67 -1.37 -0.55
C ALA A 412 -16.48 -1.31 -2.09
N LEU A 413 -15.43 -1.96 -2.61
CA LEU A 413 -15.16 -1.97 -4.05
C LEU A 413 -16.22 -2.74 -4.82
N LYS A 414 -16.84 -2.10 -5.79
CA LYS A 414 -17.82 -2.73 -6.69
C LYS A 414 -17.14 -3.11 -8.00
N ILE A 415 -17.26 -4.38 -8.38
CA ILE A 415 -16.74 -4.89 -9.66
C ILE A 415 -17.33 -4.12 -10.84
N GLN A 416 -18.62 -3.78 -10.77
CA GLN A 416 -19.28 -2.98 -11.79
C GLN A 416 -18.60 -1.62 -11.98
N THR A 417 -18.16 -0.98 -10.90
CA THR A 417 -17.43 0.30 -10.97
C THR A 417 -16.08 0.12 -11.67
N LEU A 418 -15.33 -0.93 -11.36
CA LEU A 418 -14.05 -1.19 -12.04
C LEU A 418 -14.23 -1.41 -13.55
N ILE A 419 -15.30 -2.09 -13.95
CA ILE A 419 -15.64 -2.30 -15.36
C ILE A 419 -16.08 -0.99 -16.01
N THR A 420 -16.97 -0.22 -15.37
CA THR A 420 -17.42 1.09 -15.87
C THR A 420 -16.26 2.07 -16.06
N LEU A 421 -15.22 1.98 -15.23
CA LEU A 421 -14.03 2.82 -15.36
C LEU A 421 -13.02 2.27 -16.38
N GLY A 422 -13.27 1.11 -16.99
CA GLY A 422 -12.37 0.47 -17.94
C GLY A 422 -11.11 -0.15 -17.32
N ILE A 423 -11.05 -0.30 -15.99
CA ILE A 423 -9.95 -1.00 -15.30
C ILE A 423 -9.99 -2.49 -15.63
N LEU A 424 -11.19 -3.08 -15.57
CA LEU A 424 -11.42 -4.48 -15.88
C LEU A 424 -12.19 -4.64 -17.19
N PRO A 425 -11.89 -5.70 -17.98
CA PRO A 425 -12.72 -6.10 -19.10
C PRO A 425 -14.18 -6.35 -18.70
N ALA A 426 -15.13 -5.96 -19.56
CA ALA A 426 -16.55 -6.22 -19.34
C ALA A 426 -16.87 -7.72 -19.21
N ALA A 427 -16.10 -8.59 -19.88
CA ALA A 427 -16.23 -10.04 -19.81
C ALA A 427 -16.00 -10.62 -18.39
N PHE A 428 -15.36 -9.86 -17.49
CA PHE A 428 -15.12 -10.29 -16.11
C PHE A 428 -16.35 -10.11 -15.20
N LEU A 429 -17.42 -9.46 -15.68
CA LEU A 429 -18.64 -9.29 -14.91
C LEU A 429 -19.19 -10.64 -14.46
N GLY A 430 -19.42 -10.80 -13.15
CA GLY A 430 -19.89 -12.05 -12.55
C GLY A 430 -18.82 -13.12 -12.32
N ARG A 431 -17.55 -12.87 -12.71
CA ARG A 431 -16.42 -13.81 -12.55
C ARG A 431 -15.37 -13.32 -11.54
N CYS A 432 -15.65 -12.25 -10.81
CA CYS A 432 -14.71 -11.64 -9.88
C CYS A 432 -15.01 -11.99 -8.42
N SER A 433 -13.98 -12.11 -7.60
CA SER A 433 -14.10 -12.21 -6.13
C SER A 433 -13.03 -11.39 -5.43
N ILE A 434 -13.44 -10.56 -4.49
CA ILE A 434 -12.52 -9.77 -3.66
C ILE A 434 -12.05 -10.64 -2.49
N ILE A 435 -10.74 -10.79 -2.31
CA ILE A 435 -10.14 -11.69 -1.31
C ILE A 435 -9.42 -10.96 -0.16
N GLY A 436 -9.30 -9.64 -0.24
CA GLY A 436 -8.62 -8.82 0.77
C GLY A 436 -7.10 -8.94 0.69
N ASN A 437 -6.41 -8.95 1.83
CA ASN A 437 -4.96 -9.07 1.90
C ASN A 437 -4.52 -10.53 1.68
N SER A 438 -4.30 -10.91 0.42
CA SER A 438 -3.84 -12.24 0.03
C SER A 438 -2.39 -12.50 0.40
N ALA A 439 -1.54 -11.47 0.42
CA ALA A 439 -0.14 -11.57 0.81
C ALA A 439 -0.01 -12.06 2.26
N LEU A 440 -0.72 -11.43 3.19
CA LEU A 440 -0.73 -11.84 4.60
C LEU A 440 -1.34 -13.23 4.79
N GLN A 441 -2.47 -13.54 4.13
CA GLN A 441 -3.10 -14.87 4.19
C GLN A 441 -2.15 -15.97 3.70
N GLY A 442 -1.47 -15.73 2.58
CA GLY A 442 -0.48 -16.62 2.01
C GLY A 442 0.71 -16.84 2.93
N THR A 443 1.24 -15.78 3.53
CA THR A 443 2.36 -15.86 4.48
C THR A 443 2.00 -16.67 5.71
N ILE A 444 0.79 -16.49 6.26
CA ILE A 444 0.26 -17.32 7.34
C ILE A 444 0.19 -18.79 6.89
N GLN A 445 -0.36 -19.05 5.71
CA GLN A 445 -0.47 -20.42 5.19
C GLN A 445 0.89 -21.08 5.01
N ILE A 446 1.87 -20.38 4.43
CA ILE A 446 3.24 -20.88 4.21
C ILE A 446 3.87 -21.27 5.55
N MET A 447 3.77 -20.38 6.54
CA MET A 447 4.29 -20.60 7.89
C MET A 447 3.66 -21.83 8.58
N GLN A 448 2.36 -22.08 8.37
CA GLN A 448 1.62 -23.16 9.04
C GLN A 448 1.73 -24.52 8.35
N THR A 449 1.84 -24.56 7.01
CA THR A 449 1.57 -25.77 6.21
C THR A 449 2.77 -26.38 5.51
N ASN A 450 4.01 -26.01 5.88
CA ASN A 450 5.24 -26.40 5.17
C ASN A 450 5.20 -26.05 3.66
N ALA A 451 4.38 -25.07 3.25
CA ALA A 451 4.23 -24.70 1.85
C ALA A 451 5.39 -23.84 1.31
N LEU A 452 6.46 -23.66 2.08
CA LEU A 452 7.65 -22.90 1.68
C LEU A 452 8.32 -23.52 0.45
N SER A 453 8.52 -24.84 0.43
CA SER A 453 9.10 -25.53 -0.73
C SER A 453 8.23 -25.39 -1.98
N LYS A 454 6.90 -25.43 -1.81
CA LYS A 454 5.96 -25.15 -2.91
C LYS A 454 6.08 -23.72 -3.42
N ALA A 455 6.25 -22.75 -2.52
CA ALA A 455 6.45 -21.35 -2.88
C ALA A 455 7.77 -21.18 -3.66
N GLU A 456 8.85 -21.81 -3.23
CA GLU A 456 10.13 -21.83 -3.94
C GLU A 456 10.03 -22.48 -5.34
N THR A 457 9.31 -23.60 -5.47
CA THR A 457 9.06 -24.22 -6.78
C THR A 457 8.27 -23.29 -7.70
N LEU A 458 7.18 -22.70 -7.20
CA LEU A 458 6.37 -21.76 -7.97
C LEU A 458 7.20 -20.55 -8.42
N GLN A 459 8.05 -20.01 -7.55
CA GLN A 459 8.93 -18.90 -7.89
C GLN A 459 9.87 -19.24 -9.06
N LYS A 460 10.45 -20.46 -9.07
CA LYS A 460 11.35 -20.92 -10.14
C LYS A 460 10.65 -21.23 -11.45
N GLU A 461 9.42 -21.73 -11.39
CA GLU A 461 8.65 -22.14 -12.57
C GLU A 461 7.78 -21.01 -13.15
N GLY A 462 7.56 -19.93 -12.39
CA GLY A 462 6.81 -18.77 -12.82
C GLY A 462 7.49 -18.04 -13.97
N VAL A 463 6.67 -17.49 -14.86
CA VAL A 463 7.10 -16.72 -16.02
C VAL A 463 6.90 -15.24 -15.71
N CYS A 464 7.99 -14.52 -15.46
CA CYS A 464 7.93 -13.07 -15.29
C CYS A 464 7.83 -12.39 -16.66
N VAL A 465 6.77 -11.61 -16.86
CA VAL A 465 6.53 -10.83 -18.07
C VAL A 465 6.97 -9.39 -17.82
N GLU A 466 7.94 -8.91 -18.58
CA GLU A 466 8.34 -7.50 -18.59
C GLU A 466 7.50 -6.72 -19.60
N LEU A 467 6.52 -5.97 -19.10
CA LEU A 467 5.55 -5.24 -19.94
C LEU A 467 6.20 -4.19 -20.83
N ALA A 468 7.22 -3.48 -20.32
CA ALA A 468 7.94 -2.46 -21.07
C ALA A 468 8.69 -3.00 -22.30
N GLN A 469 8.94 -4.31 -22.34
CA GLN A 469 9.57 -4.97 -23.48
C GLN A 469 8.55 -5.60 -24.45
N GLN A 470 7.25 -5.57 -24.13
CA GLN A 470 6.22 -6.14 -24.99
C GLN A 470 5.89 -5.19 -26.15
N GLU A 471 5.82 -5.75 -27.34
CA GLU A 471 5.38 -5.03 -28.54
C GLU A 471 3.94 -4.53 -28.36
N GLY A 472 3.67 -3.28 -28.73
CA GLY A 472 2.34 -2.67 -28.62
C GLY A 472 1.92 -2.27 -27.19
N PHE A 473 2.79 -2.41 -26.18
CA PHE A 473 2.47 -1.99 -24.80
C PHE A 473 2.04 -0.53 -24.73
N MET A 474 2.82 0.39 -25.32
CA MET A 474 2.52 1.82 -25.26
C MET A 474 1.24 2.18 -26.02
N ASP A 475 0.96 1.51 -27.15
CA ASP A 475 -0.26 1.76 -27.92
C ASP A 475 -1.50 1.32 -27.13
N THR A 476 -1.44 0.12 -26.54
CA THR A 476 -2.48 -0.44 -25.66
C THR A 476 -2.70 0.45 -24.43
N TYR A 477 -1.61 0.97 -23.85
CA TYR A 477 -1.65 1.91 -22.74
C TYR A 477 -2.31 3.24 -23.13
N MET A 478 -2.01 3.78 -24.30
CA MET A 478 -2.63 5.03 -24.74
C MET A 478 -4.12 4.84 -25.05
N GLU A 479 -4.49 3.71 -25.66
CA GLU A 479 -5.88 3.34 -25.93
C GLU A 479 -6.70 3.26 -24.63
N HIS A 480 -6.17 2.59 -23.61
CA HIS A 480 -6.88 2.40 -22.34
C HIS A 480 -6.80 3.59 -21.37
N MET A 481 -6.27 4.74 -21.80
CA MET A 481 -6.49 6.00 -21.07
C MET A 481 -7.96 6.44 -21.15
N TRP A 482 -8.67 6.13 -22.22
CA TRP A 482 -10.09 6.49 -22.37
C TRP A 482 -10.98 5.59 -21.50
N PHE A 483 -12.09 6.12 -21.00
CA PHE A 483 -13.04 5.42 -20.10
C PHE A 483 -14.07 4.55 -20.86
N LEU A 484 -13.68 3.97 -22.00
CA LEU A 484 -14.53 3.14 -22.86
C LEU A 484 -14.52 1.66 -22.46
#